data_AF-A0A354DIL8-F1
#
_entry.id   AF-A0A354DIL8-F1
#
_cell.length_a   1.000
_cell.length_b   1.000
_cell.length_c   1.000
_cell.angle_alpha   90.00
_cell.angle_beta   90.00
_cell.angle_gamma   90.00
#
_symmetry.space_group_name_H-M   'P 1'
#
loop_
_entity.id
_entity.type
_entity.pdbx_description
1 polymer ?
#
loop_
_entity_poly.entity_id
_entity_poly.type
_entity_poly.pdbx_seq_one_letter_code
_entity_poly.pdbx_strand_id
1 'polypeptide(L)' 'DSHTIHYGHIVNNVGEVIDEVMVTVMKSPRTFTREDVVEVNCHGGLVSVQRVLEEVLCAGARLAEPGEFTKRAF' A
#
# COMPACT_ATOMS: atom_id res chain seq x y z
N ASP A 1 -12.24 10.37 -6.77
CA ASP A 1 -11.08 10.74 -7.60
C ASP A 1 -10.05 9.61 -7.67
N SER A 2 -9.06 9.76 -8.56
CA SER A 2 -7.95 8.83 -8.81
C SER A 2 -6.71 9.66 -9.13
N HIS A 3 -5.52 9.11 -8.89
CA HIS A 3 -4.24 9.84 -8.95
C HIS A 3 -4.20 10.99 -7.94
N THR A 4 -4.73 10.71 -6.75
CA THR A 4 -4.76 11.64 -5.63
C THR A 4 -3.82 11.14 -4.55
N ILE A 5 -3.29 12.08 -3.77
CA ILE A 5 -2.45 11.79 -2.62
C ILE A 5 -3.19 12.24 -1.37
N HIS A 6 -3.22 11.36 -0.38
CA HIS A 6 -3.91 11.55 0.89
C HIS A 6 -2.92 11.43 2.04
N TYR A 7 -2.87 12.44 2.89
CA TYR A 7 -2.15 12.39 4.16
C TYR A 7 -3.01 11.69 5.22
N GLY A 8 -2.39 10.86 6.06
CA GLY A 8 -3.10 10.21 7.16
C GLY A 8 -2.20 9.28 7.98
N HIS A 9 -2.84 8.35 8.68
CA HIS A 9 -2.17 7.38 9.56
C HIS A 9 -2.59 5.96 9.19
N ILE A 10 -1.63 5.04 9.13
CA ILE A 10 -1.94 3.61 9.17
C ILE A 10 -2.18 3.22 10.62
N VAL A 11 -3.30 2.55 10.88
CA VAL A 11 -3.69 2.08 12.21
C VAL A 11 -3.86 0.57 12.19
N ASN A 12 -3.52 -0.09 13.29
CA ASN A 12 -3.78 -1.53 13.43
C ASN A 12 -5.22 -1.81 13.87
N ASN A 13 -5.56 -3.10 13.95
CA ASN A 13 -6.88 -3.59 14.35
C ASN A 13 -7.36 -3.19 15.77
N VAL A 14 -6.44 -2.78 16.65
CA VAL A 14 -6.75 -2.28 18.00
C VAL A 14 -6.75 -0.74 18.09
N GLY A 15 -6.52 -0.05 16.96
CA GLY A 15 -6.58 1.41 16.84
C GLY A 15 -5.27 2.13 17.18
N GLU A 16 -4.15 1.42 17.32
CA GLU A 16 -2.84 2.05 17.51
C GLU A 16 -2.29 2.55 16.18
N VAL A 17 -1.70 3.75 16.20
CA VAL A 17 -1.01 4.32 15.03
C VAL A 17 0.30 3.56 14.80
N ILE A 18 0.44 3.02 13.59
CA ILE A 18 1.66 2.36 13.11
C ILE A 18 2.62 3.39 12.55
N ASP A 19 2.12 4.21 11.63
CA ASP A 19 2.91 5.27 10.99
C ASP A 19 2.01 6.39 10.42
N GLU A 20 2.60 7.58 10.31
CA GLU A 20 2.07 8.70 9.54
C GLU A 20 2.56 8.56 8.08
N VAL A 21 1.63 8.61 7.11
CA VAL A 21 1.90 8.21 5.73
C VAL A 21 1.27 9.14 4.69
N MET A 22 1.79 9.05 3.47
CA MET A 22 1.16 9.58 2.26
C MET A 22 0.68 8.41 1.39
N VAL A 23 -0.62 8.37 1.11
CA VAL A 23 -1.25 7.30 0.33
C VAL A 23 -1.64 7.81 -1.05
N THR A 24 -1.10 7.19 -2.09
CA THR A 24 -1.51 7.44 -3.48
C THR A 24 -2.59 6.46 -3.88
N VAL A 25 -3.73 6.95 -4.34
CA VAL A 25 -4.86 6.11 -4.81
C VAL A 25 -4.96 6.20 -6.32
N MET A 26 -4.81 5.08 -7.02
CA MET A 26 -4.93 4.99 -8.47
C MET A 26 -5.97 3.93 -8.84
N LYS A 27 -6.98 4.32 -9.62
CA LYS A 27 -8.05 3.42 -10.06
C LYS A 27 -7.78 2.87 -11.45
N SER A 28 -8.17 1.63 -11.66
CA SER A 28 -8.19 0.95 -12.96
C SER A 28 -8.91 1.79 -14.02
N PRO A 29 -8.54 1.69 -15.31
CA PRO A 29 -7.42 0.90 -15.86
C PRO A 29 -6.11 1.68 -15.91
N ARG A 30 -6.07 2.89 -15.34
CA ARG A 30 -4.96 3.84 -15.48
C ARG A 30 -3.91 3.61 -14.38
N THR A 31 -3.42 2.38 -14.28
CA THR A 31 -2.40 1.96 -13.31
C THR A 31 -1.40 1.04 -13.99
N PHE A 32 -0.25 0.78 -13.35
CA PHE A 32 0.77 -0.12 -13.89
C PHE A 32 0.22 -1.52 -14.16
N THR A 33 -0.53 -2.11 -13.21
CA THR A 33 -1.12 -3.44 -13.33
C THR A 33 -2.46 -3.47 -14.07
N ARG A 34 -3.00 -2.31 -14.44
CA ARG A 34 -4.40 -2.09 -14.87
C ARG A 34 -5.48 -2.47 -13.85
N GLU A 35 -5.10 -2.81 -12.63
CA GLU A 35 -6.01 -3.04 -11.51
C GLU A 35 -6.10 -1.78 -10.63
N ASP A 36 -6.97 -1.77 -9.63
CA ASP A 36 -6.93 -0.73 -8.60
C ASP A 36 -5.65 -0.87 -7.76
N VAL A 37 -4.93 0.23 -7.57
CA VAL A 37 -3.63 0.26 -6.88
C VAL A 37 -3.63 1.36 -5.82
N VAL A 38 -3.10 1.02 -4.65
CA VAL A 38 -2.79 1.97 -3.58
C VAL A 38 -1.31 1.84 -3.25
N GLU A 39 -0.60 2.97 -3.20
CA GLU A 39 0.79 3.02 -2.77
C GLU A 39 0.87 3.74 -1.42
N VAL A 40 1.49 3.09 -0.43
CA VAL A 40 1.68 3.64 0.92
C VAL A 40 3.13 4.10 1.05
N ASN A 41 3.33 5.42 1.09
CA ASN A 41 4.64 6.03 1.35
C ASN A 41 4.77 6.28 2.85
N CYS A 42 5.53 5.43 3.52
CA CYS A 42 5.81 5.47 4.94
C CYS A 42 7.22 6.01 5.22
N HIS A 43 7.54 6.24 6.50
CA HIS A 43 8.87 6.64 6.91
C HIS A 43 9.91 5.58 6.50
N GLY A 44 11.04 6.02 5.95
CA GLY A 44 12.06 5.13 5.34
C GLY A 44 12.84 4.21 6.29
N GLY A 45 12.44 4.09 7.55
CA GLY A 45 13.07 3.17 8.49
C GLY A 45 12.60 1.73 8.28
N LEU A 46 13.50 0.75 8.39
CA LEU A 46 13.19 -0.68 8.26
C LEU A 46 11.98 -1.10 9.10
N VAL A 47 11.88 -0.59 10.33
CA VAL A 47 10.78 -0.89 11.25
C VAL A 47 9.44 -0.38 10.72
N SER A 48 9.38 0.84 10.17
CA SER A 48 8.12 1.38 9.64
C SER A 48 7.65 0.56 8.44
N VAL A 49 8.54 0.32 7.46
CA VAL A 49 8.22 -0.46 6.26
C VAL A 49 7.75 -1.87 6.64
N GLN A 50 8.43 -2.53 7.58
CA GLN A 50 8.04 -3.87 8.05
C GLN A 50 6.67 -3.87 8.71
N ARG A 51 6.39 -2.94 9.64
CA ARG A 51 5.10 -2.88 10.34
C ARG A 51 3.94 -2.54 9.40
N VAL A 52 4.15 -1.64 8.44
CA VAL A 52 3.13 -1.32 7.42
C VAL A 52 2.87 -2.54 6.53
N LEU A 53 3.91 -3.25 6.10
CA LEU A 53 3.74 -4.49 5.31
C LEU A 53 2.97 -5.55 6.10
N GLU A 54 3.33 -5.78 7.36
CA GLU A 54 2.62 -6.71 8.25
C GLU A 54 1.14 -6.36 8.38
N GLU A 55 0.80 -5.09 8.58
CA GLU A 55 -0.60 -4.66 8.70
C GLU A 55 -1.39 -4.87 7.40
N VAL A 56 -0.79 -4.58 6.23
CA VAL A 56 -1.44 -4.82 4.93
C VAL A 56 -1.69 -6.32 4.71
N LEU A 57 -0.78 -7.19 5.15
CA LEU A 57 -0.99 -8.65 5.12
C LEU A 57 -2.09 -9.09 6.09
N CYS A 58 -2.10 -8.56 7.31
CA CYS A 58 -3.16 -8.81 8.30
C CYS A 58 -4.55 -8.37 7.79
N ALA A 59 -4.61 -7.30 7.00
CA ALA A 59 -5.83 -6.81 6.35
C ALA A 59 -6.30 -7.67 5.16
N GLY A 60 -5.61 -8.77 4.84
CA GLY A 60 -6.02 -9.77 3.85
C GLY A 60 -5.24 -9.73 2.53
N ALA A 61 -4.21 -8.88 2.41
CA ALA A 61 -3.32 -8.96 1.27
C ALA A 61 -2.44 -10.23 1.33
N ARG A 62 -1.99 -10.70 0.17
CA ARG A 62 -0.97 -11.74 0.05
C ARG A 62 0.36 -11.11 -0.36
N LEU A 63 1.46 -11.61 0.19
CA LEU A 63 2.79 -11.23 -0.28
C LEU A 63 2.95 -11.57 -1.76
N ALA A 64 3.34 -10.58 -2.57
CA ALA A 64 3.52 -10.74 -4.00
C ALA A 64 4.69 -11.67 -4.34
N GLU A 65 4.54 -12.45 -5.40
CA GLU A 65 5.63 -13.27 -5.95
C GLU A 65 6.66 -12.39 -6.71
N PRO A 66 7.89 -12.88 -6.90
CA PRO A 66 8.89 -12.17 -7.71
C PRO A 66 8.36 -11.82 -9.10
N GLY A 67 8.33 -10.52 -9.42
CA GLY A 67 7.87 -10.01 -10.72
C GLY A 67 6.35 -10.03 -10.93
N GLU A 68 5.55 -10.37 -9.92
CA GLU A 68 4.11 -10.54 -10.06
C GLU A 68 3.40 -9.28 -10.56
N PHE A 69 3.75 -8.10 -10.02
CA PHE A 69 3.16 -6.83 -10.46
C PHE A 69 3.39 -6.58 -11.96
N THR A 70 4.61 -6.82 -12.44
CA THR A 70 4.93 -6.70 -13.87
C THR A 70 4.20 -7.74 -14.71
N LYS A 71 4.09 -8.98 -14.22
CA LYS A 71 3.34 -10.05 -14.91
C LYS A 71 1.87 -9.69 -15.11
N ARG A 72 1.24 -9.01 -14.14
CA ARG A 72 -0.15 -8.56 -14.22
C ARG A 72 -0.35 -7.37 -15.17
N ALA A 73 0.71 -6.63 -15.47
CA ALA A 73 0.66 -5.48 -16.38
C ALA A 73 0.58 -5.87 -17.88
N PHE A 74 1.00 -7.10 -18.22
CA PHE A 74 0.98 -7.67 -19.58
C PHE A 74 -0.32 -8.43 -19.85
#